data_AF-A0A4R9GKI1-F1
#
_entry.id   AF-A0A4R9GKI1-F1
#
_cell.length_a   1.000
_cell.length_b   1.000
_cell.length_c   1.000
_cell.angle_alpha   90.00
_cell.angle_beta   90.00
_cell.angle_gamma   90.00
#
_symmetry.space_group_name_H-M   'P 1'
#
loop_
_entity.id
_entity.type
_entity.pdbx_description
1 polymer ?
#
loop_
_entity_poly.entity_id
_entity_poly.type
_entity_poly.pdbx_seq_one_letter_code
_entity_poly.pdbx_strand_id
1 'polypeptide(L)'
;MRVILRIILLSCFLSSFSASYAESKGIVLEEGNVSSYPKVALKIKENRKSSPEREILVLRERKDSRVRRVLEPEIFQEEGTRPIHLHLLVQMSDSFDSNVQGTEILKRIVQASGEEDRFSFVFFTDDVFLPKSDLSKAEALKEAKLPGGKTNQNTSSNLDYVFQKISPHIGKRDYLLLVFFDREFQPSQEARRGGYLRDNPLNILGNPSEGTARLAETYGGFFYSIQRTDSLSRVLTDIEFFRKKPWTVRYDSPFGEDWNWGSEDKVHVELETRNFGKILYDYSLPWTTRSILFLLHPRIFLPTVGFLLIVTMVAFLFVLKRSDKRSPSHAGSIAEERLHTLDDEQDAYRKMYGDQYQLMYSEDNRIQTDRLTPVAVREFEDGEVYEKATLILKEGRHPGKQYSLQKSQTVLGNSELADLVLYEQGVSGSHARIRRVKNRFILYDLVSESGTYLNGKKVLRPRILYDFDEIGIGKALLVFRGK
;
A
#
# COMPACT_ATOMS: atom_id res chain seq x y z
N MET A 1 -12.63 12.81 -36.46
CA MET A 1 -12.03 13.26 -35.18
C MET A 1 -12.49 12.39 -33.99
N ARG A 2 -12.40 11.05 -34.13
CA ARG A 2 -12.86 10.05 -33.13
C ARG A 2 -11.87 8.88 -32.97
N VAL A 3 -10.62 9.05 -33.39
CA VAL A 3 -9.60 7.97 -33.41
C VAL A 3 -8.44 8.24 -32.43
N ILE A 4 -8.31 9.46 -31.89
CA ILE A 4 -7.17 9.83 -31.02
C ILE A 4 -7.47 9.62 -29.52
N LEU A 5 -8.73 9.46 -29.13
CA LEU A 5 -9.12 9.37 -27.71
C LEU A 5 -9.22 7.93 -27.14
N ARG A 6 -8.89 6.91 -27.93
CA ARG A 6 -8.88 5.50 -27.48
C ARG A 6 -7.49 4.94 -27.12
N ILE A 7 -6.42 5.72 -27.31
CA ILE A 7 -5.04 5.27 -27.05
C ILE A 7 -4.56 5.68 -25.63
N ILE A 8 -5.26 6.58 -24.94
CA ILE A 8 -4.81 7.13 -23.64
C ILE A 8 -5.47 6.45 -22.43
N LEU A 9 -6.44 5.54 -22.64
CA LEU A 9 -7.22 4.91 -21.57
C LEU A 9 -6.93 3.41 -21.37
N LEU A 10 -5.86 2.87 -21.97
CA LEU A 10 -5.56 1.45 -21.90
C LEU A 10 -4.05 1.14 -21.75
N SER A 11 -3.38 1.73 -20.76
CA SER A 11 -2.12 1.14 -20.22
C SER A 11 -1.69 1.68 -18.84
N CYS A 12 -2.60 2.28 -18.05
CA CYS A 12 -2.36 2.60 -16.63
C CYS A 12 -2.64 1.40 -15.69
N PHE A 13 -2.73 0.19 -16.22
CA PHE A 13 -2.87 -1.05 -15.48
C PHE A 13 -1.88 -2.04 -16.08
N LEU A 14 -0.67 -2.09 -15.52
CA LEU A 14 0.32 -3.18 -15.57
C LEU A 14 1.69 -2.63 -15.12
N SER A 15 1.78 -2.19 -13.87
CA SER A 15 3.07 -2.13 -13.15
C SER A 15 3.18 -3.31 -12.18
N SER A 16 2.62 -4.45 -12.57
CA SER A 16 2.94 -5.74 -11.98
C SER A 16 4.24 -6.21 -12.60
N PHE A 17 5.32 -5.97 -11.86
CA PHE A 17 6.65 -6.53 -12.02
C PHE A 17 6.64 -7.91 -12.72
N SER A 18 7.08 -7.95 -13.98
CA SER A 18 7.63 -9.16 -14.58
C SER A 18 9.13 -9.16 -14.29
N ALA A 19 9.51 -9.81 -13.19
CA ALA A 19 10.90 -10.20 -12.94
C ALA A 19 11.30 -11.17 -14.07
N SER A 20 12.01 -10.65 -15.07
CA SER A 20 12.53 -11.48 -16.14
C SER A 20 13.94 -11.93 -15.78
N TYR A 21 14.04 -13.23 -15.47
CA TYR A 21 15.16 -14.10 -15.82
C TYR A 21 16.52 -13.88 -15.12
N ALA A 22 16.72 -14.65 -14.06
CA ALA A 22 17.84 -15.58 -13.82
C ALA A 22 17.89 -15.81 -12.30
N GLU A 23 16.92 -16.58 -11.79
CA GLU A 23 17.01 -17.09 -10.41
C GLU A 23 18.21 -18.03 -10.35
N SER A 24 19.32 -17.46 -9.88
CA SER A 24 20.43 -18.27 -9.42
C SER A 24 19.96 -19.20 -8.31
N LYS A 25 20.36 -20.47 -8.36
CA LYS A 25 19.90 -21.60 -7.53
C LYS A 25 20.06 -21.45 -5.99
N GLY A 26 20.34 -20.26 -5.46
CA GLY A 26 20.58 -20.04 -4.03
C GLY A 26 20.10 -18.71 -3.46
N ILE A 27 19.93 -17.66 -4.26
CA ILE A 27 19.52 -16.32 -3.78
C ILE A 27 18.39 -15.79 -4.65
N VAL A 28 17.30 -15.37 -4.00
CA VAL A 28 16.08 -14.83 -4.62
C VAL A 28 15.86 -13.40 -4.13
N LEU A 29 15.66 -12.45 -5.03
CA LEU A 29 15.33 -11.08 -4.66
C LEU A 29 13.83 -10.96 -4.42
N GLU A 30 13.41 -10.59 -3.20
CA GLU A 30 11.99 -10.52 -2.82
C GLU A 30 11.37 -9.15 -3.17
N GLU A 31 12.09 -8.06 -2.91
CA GLU A 31 11.55 -6.70 -3.01
C GLU A 31 12.69 -5.68 -3.10
N GLY A 32 12.52 -4.61 -3.89
CA GLY A 32 13.40 -3.45 -3.84
C GLY A 32 12.62 -2.20 -3.45
N ASN A 33 13.09 -1.51 -2.41
CA ASN A 33 12.54 -0.23 -1.97
C ASN A 33 13.46 0.91 -2.43
N VAL A 34 12.85 1.85 -3.15
CA VAL A 34 13.51 3.03 -3.73
C VAL A 34 12.81 4.34 -3.31
N SER A 35 11.92 4.28 -2.30
CA SER A 35 11.14 5.45 -1.84
C SER A 35 12.02 6.54 -1.20
N SER A 36 13.19 6.16 -0.67
CA SER A 36 14.14 7.07 -0.02
C SER A 36 15.36 7.38 -0.91
N TYR A 37 15.17 7.35 -2.24
CA TYR A 37 16.24 7.65 -3.20
C TYR A 37 16.99 8.96 -2.85
N PRO A 38 18.33 9.00 -2.90
CA PRO A 38 19.26 8.06 -3.55
C PRO A 38 19.53 6.75 -2.81
N LYS A 39 18.99 6.56 -1.60
CA LYS A 39 19.14 5.31 -0.85
C LYS A 39 18.26 4.23 -1.43
N VAL A 40 18.88 3.15 -1.89
CA VAL A 40 18.24 1.95 -2.41
C VAL A 40 18.38 0.84 -1.38
N ALA A 41 17.29 0.15 -1.09
CA ALA A 41 17.29 -1.01 -0.21
C ALA A 41 16.71 -2.23 -0.94
N LEU A 42 17.52 -3.26 -1.13
CA LEU A 42 17.11 -4.51 -1.77
C LEU A 42 16.95 -5.60 -0.70
N LYS A 43 15.78 -6.22 -0.65
CA LYS A 43 15.51 -7.38 0.21
C LYS A 43 15.81 -8.66 -0.57
N ILE A 44 16.74 -9.42 -0.04
CA ILE A 44 17.27 -10.63 -0.63
C ILE A 44 16.95 -11.80 0.30
N LYS A 45 16.36 -12.85 -0.26
CA LYS A 45 16.10 -14.11 0.42
C LYS A 45 17.09 -15.17 -0.01
N GLU A 46 17.54 -15.92 0.97
CA GLU A 46 18.47 -17.01 0.83
C GLU A 46 17.67 -18.32 0.74
N ASN A 47 17.93 -19.13 -0.29
CA ASN A 47 17.27 -20.41 -0.51
C ASN A 47 18.15 -21.61 -0.07
N ARG A 48 19.44 -21.37 0.21
CA ARG A 48 20.40 -22.37 0.71
C ARG A 48 21.27 -21.73 1.78
N LYS A 49 21.50 -22.42 2.91
CA LYS A 49 22.21 -21.97 4.14
C LYS A 49 23.64 -21.40 3.88
N SER A 50 23.78 -20.29 3.17
CA SER A 50 24.98 -19.53 2.84
C SER A 50 24.78 -18.02 3.08
N SER A 51 25.59 -17.42 3.95
CA SER A 51 25.49 -16.00 4.31
C SER A 51 25.80 -15.06 3.11
N PRO A 52 24.89 -14.16 2.69
CA PRO A 52 25.08 -13.27 1.55
C PRO A 52 26.25 -12.31 1.67
N GLU A 53 26.61 -11.90 2.89
CA GLU A 53 27.79 -11.07 3.18
C GLU A 53 29.09 -11.67 2.62
N ARG A 54 29.17 -13.00 2.54
CA ARG A 54 30.35 -13.73 2.05
C ARG A 54 30.26 -14.06 0.56
N GLU A 55 29.12 -13.80 -0.06
CA GLU A 55 28.81 -14.25 -1.42
C GLU A 55 28.67 -13.10 -2.41
N ILE A 56 28.23 -11.92 -1.97
CA ILE A 56 28.14 -10.73 -2.83
C ILE A 56 29.54 -10.18 -3.07
N LEU A 57 30.00 -10.24 -4.32
CA LEU A 57 31.33 -9.77 -4.72
C LEU A 57 31.29 -8.35 -5.27
N VAL A 58 30.32 -8.08 -6.16
CA VAL A 58 30.22 -6.80 -6.85
C VAL A 58 28.74 -6.45 -7.06
N LEU A 59 28.39 -5.20 -6.75
CA LEU A 59 27.10 -4.61 -7.07
C LEU A 59 27.31 -3.47 -8.08
N ARG A 60 26.56 -3.48 -9.18
CA ARG A 60 26.62 -2.48 -10.25
C ARG A 60 25.23 -1.97 -10.56
N GLU A 61 25.13 -0.69 -10.88
CA GLU A 61 23.95 -0.11 -11.52
C GLU A 61 24.30 0.26 -12.96
N ARG A 62 23.38 -0.02 -13.87
CA ARG A 62 23.42 0.39 -15.27
C ARG A 62 22.18 1.23 -15.57
N LYS A 63 22.43 2.40 -16.14
CA LYS A 63 21.39 3.32 -16.61
C LYS A 63 21.81 3.85 -17.98
N ASP A 64 20.92 3.76 -18.97
CA ASP A 64 21.25 4.02 -20.37
C ASP A 64 22.47 3.17 -20.81
N SER A 65 23.55 3.81 -21.29
CA SER A 65 24.84 3.19 -21.62
C SER A 65 25.87 3.23 -20.49
N ARG A 66 25.55 3.85 -19.35
CA ARG A 66 26.49 4.07 -18.24
C ARG A 66 26.36 2.95 -17.22
N VAL A 67 27.49 2.37 -16.82
CA VAL A 67 27.58 1.37 -15.74
C VAL A 67 28.44 1.95 -14.62
N ARG A 68 27.93 1.94 -13.39
CA ARG A 68 28.66 2.40 -12.20
C ARG A 68 28.64 1.33 -11.13
N ARG A 69 29.78 1.12 -10.49
CA ARG A 69 29.90 0.23 -9.33
C ARG A 69 29.36 0.94 -8.10
N VAL A 70 28.60 0.21 -7.29
CA VAL A 70 28.17 0.68 -5.97
C VAL A 70 29.34 0.53 -4.99
N LEU A 71 29.63 1.61 -4.26
CA LEU A 71 30.65 1.65 -3.23
C LEU A 71 30.00 1.29 -1.89
N GLU A 72 30.62 0.38 -1.14
CA GLU A 72 30.26 0.03 0.25
C GLU A 72 28.77 -0.29 0.49
N PRO A 73 28.22 -1.34 -0.15
CA PRO A 73 26.87 -1.79 0.19
C PRO A 73 26.84 -2.32 1.63
N GLU A 74 25.93 -1.81 2.44
CA GLU A 74 25.65 -2.33 3.77
C GLU A 74 24.73 -3.54 3.64
N ILE A 75 25.22 -4.71 4.07
CA ILE A 75 24.45 -5.95 4.09
C ILE A 75 24.18 -6.27 5.55
N PHE A 76 22.91 -6.38 5.91
CA PHE A 76 22.52 -6.77 7.26
C PHE A 76 21.22 -7.57 7.24
N GLN A 77 21.04 -8.42 8.25
CA GLN A 77 19.78 -9.11 8.50
C GLN A 77 19.13 -8.47 9.72
N GLU A 78 17.88 -8.01 9.57
CA GLU A 78 17.12 -7.54 10.73
C GLU A 78 16.91 -8.69 11.73
N GLU A 79 17.12 -8.41 13.02
CA GLU A 79 16.87 -9.38 14.07
C GLU A 79 15.37 -9.74 14.17
N GLY A 80 15.12 -10.98 14.56
CA GLY A 80 13.78 -11.53 14.75
C GLY A 80 13.25 -12.34 13.56
N THR A 81 12.00 -12.77 13.71
CA THR A 81 11.30 -13.62 12.75
C THR A 81 10.04 -12.93 12.24
N ARG A 82 9.63 -13.25 11.01
CA ARG A 82 8.34 -12.84 10.43
C ARG A 82 7.32 -14.00 10.51
N PRO A 83 6.03 -13.71 10.66
CA PRO A 83 4.99 -14.72 10.51
C PRO A 83 4.97 -15.24 9.07
N ILE A 84 4.69 -16.53 8.92
CA ILE A 84 4.64 -17.20 7.61
C ILE A 84 3.35 -18.01 7.47
N HIS A 85 2.98 -18.31 6.23
CA HIS A 85 1.91 -19.25 5.92
C HIS A 85 2.50 -20.58 5.49
N LEU A 86 2.27 -21.64 6.28
CA LEU A 86 2.70 -23.01 5.96
C LEU A 86 1.58 -23.76 5.25
N HIS A 87 1.85 -24.21 4.03
CA HIS A 87 1.00 -25.13 3.29
C HIS A 87 1.56 -26.55 3.44
N LEU A 88 0.86 -27.37 4.22
CA LEU A 88 1.22 -28.76 4.50
C LEU A 88 0.32 -29.68 3.67
N LEU A 89 0.88 -30.20 2.58
CA LEU A 89 0.23 -31.17 1.70
C LEU A 89 0.56 -32.56 2.24
N VAL A 90 -0.43 -33.34 2.64
CA VAL A 90 -0.18 -34.64 3.28
C VAL A 90 -0.98 -35.74 2.58
N GLN A 91 -0.26 -36.73 2.09
CA GLN A 91 -0.87 -37.92 1.51
C GLN A 91 -1.49 -38.78 2.62
N MET A 92 -2.76 -39.13 2.48
CA MET A 92 -3.42 -40.12 3.34
C MET A 92 -3.08 -41.53 2.84
N SER A 93 -3.00 -42.49 3.75
CA SER A 93 -2.66 -43.89 3.44
C SER A 93 -3.69 -44.86 3.99
N ASP A 94 -3.72 -46.08 3.47
CA ASP A 94 -4.43 -47.21 4.06
C ASP A 94 -3.69 -47.76 5.31
N SER A 95 -2.39 -47.48 5.41
CA SER A 95 -1.55 -47.82 6.56
C SER A 95 -1.85 -46.95 7.77
N PHE A 96 -2.33 -47.58 8.85
CA PHE A 96 -2.55 -46.93 10.15
C PHE A 96 -1.28 -46.25 10.67
N ASP A 97 -0.14 -46.94 10.64
CA ASP A 97 1.14 -46.41 11.13
C ASP A 97 1.57 -45.15 10.37
N SER A 98 1.40 -45.15 9.04
CA SER A 98 1.72 -43.98 8.21
C SER A 98 0.84 -42.79 8.57
N ASN A 99 -0.46 -43.03 8.83
CA ASN A 99 -1.37 -41.96 9.20
C ASN A 99 -1.09 -41.39 10.61
N VAL A 100 -0.73 -42.26 11.55
CA VAL A 100 -0.28 -41.85 12.90
C VAL A 100 1.00 -41.03 12.79
N GLN A 101 1.99 -41.49 12.02
CA GLN A 101 3.23 -40.77 11.80
C GLN A 101 3.00 -39.40 11.15
N GLY A 102 2.14 -39.32 10.12
CA GLY A 102 1.76 -38.05 9.48
C GLY A 102 1.09 -37.08 10.45
N THR A 103 0.21 -37.60 11.31
CA THR A 103 -0.44 -36.83 12.38
C THR A 103 0.59 -36.27 13.37
N GLU A 104 1.57 -37.07 13.79
CA GLU A 104 2.62 -36.61 14.70
C GLU A 104 3.53 -35.56 14.07
N ILE A 105 3.91 -35.74 12.80
CA ILE A 105 4.69 -34.77 12.03
C ILE A 105 3.97 -33.42 11.98
N LEU A 106 2.69 -33.42 11.59
CA LEU A 106 1.87 -32.22 11.52
C LEU A 106 1.81 -31.51 12.88
N LYS A 107 1.50 -32.24 13.96
CA LYS A 107 1.42 -31.67 15.31
C LYS A 107 2.74 -31.04 15.74
N ARG A 108 3.87 -31.73 15.51
CA ARG A 108 5.19 -31.20 15.87
C ARG A 108 5.54 -29.93 15.09
N ILE A 109 5.24 -29.88 13.79
CA ILE A 109 5.44 -28.68 12.96
C ILE A 109 4.62 -27.51 13.50
N VAL A 110 3.32 -27.72 13.76
CA VAL A 110 2.45 -26.67 14.29
C VAL A 110 2.89 -26.22 15.70
N GLN A 111 3.30 -27.16 16.56
CA GLN A 111 3.79 -26.84 17.91
C GLN A 111 5.06 -25.99 17.90
N ALA A 112 6.01 -26.30 17.01
CA ALA A 112 7.27 -25.57 16.86
C ALA A 112 7.13 -24.21 16.16
N SER A 113 5.99 -23.95 15.51
CA SER A 113 5.73 -22.71 14.80
C SER A 113 5.33 -21.56 15.75
N GLY A 114 5.45 -20.32 15.28
CA GLY A 114 5.05 -19.12 16.01
C GLY A 114 3.54 -18.99 16.18
N GLU A 115 3.10 -18.17 17.14
CA GLU A 115 1.67 -17.93 17.41
C GLU A 115 0.96 -17.21 16.25
N GLU A 116 1.68 -16.32 15.56
CA GLU A 116 1.18 -15.54 14.42
C GLU A 116 1.27 -16.29 13.08
N ASP A 117 1.78 -17.52 13.06
CA ASP A 117 1.89 -18.31 11.84
C ASP A 117 0.51 -18.87 11.42
N ARG A 118 0.29 -18.94 10.11
CA ARG A 118 -0.95 -19.46 9.51
C ARG A 118 -0.70 -20.80 8.84
N PHE A 119 -1.71 -21.66 8.84
CA PHE A 119 -1.57 -23.02 8.29
C PHE A 119 -2.66 -23.32 7.27
N SER A 120 -2.27 -23.98 6.19
CA SER A 120 -3.20 -24.62 5.26
C SER A 120 -2.85 -26.09 5.17
N PHE A 121 -3.80 -26.97 5.48
CA PHE A 121 -3.63 -28.42 5.33
C PHE A 121 -4.37 -28.88 4.09
N VAL A 122 -3.74 -29.75 3.31
CA VAL A 122 -4.38 -30.42 2.20
C VAL A 122 -4.16 -31.91 2.37
N PHE A 123 -5.20 -32.62 2.79
CA PHE A 123 -5.16 -34.07 2.89
C PHE A 123 -5.69 -34.68 1.61
N PHE A 124 -4.92 -35.56 0.98
CA PHE A 124 -5.28 -36.10 -0.33
C PHE A 124 -4.96 -37.60 -0.45
N THR A 125 -5.78 -38.29 -1.24
CA THR A 125 -5.68 -39.71 -1.64
C THR A 125 -6.45 -39.86 -2.95
N ASP A 126 -6.59 -41.07 -3.51
CA ASP A 126 -7.25 -41.29 -4.80
C ASP A 126 -8.69 -40.72 -4.88
N ASP A 127 -9.48 -40.89 -3.81
CA ASP A 127 -10.90 -40.55 -3.82
C ASP A 127 -11.26 -39.30 -2.99
N VAL A 128 -10.29 -38.74 -2.27
CA VAL A 128 -10.57 -37.74 -1.22
C VAL A 128 -9.57 -36.60 -1.29
N PHE A 129 -10.08 -35.38 -1.31
CA PHE A 129 -9.33 -34.13 -1.22
C PHE A 129 -9.98 -33.24 -0.16
N LEU A 130 -9.27 -33.01 0.95
CA LEU A 130 -9.75 -32.23 2.10
C LEU A 130 -8.85 -31.01 2.31
N PRO A 131 -9.20 -29.86 1.70
CA PRO A 131 -8.52 -28.61 1.95
C PRO A 131 -9.03 -27.98 3.25
N LYS A 132 -8.11 -27.53 4.10
CA LYS A 132 -8.37 -26.67 5.25
C LYS A 132 -7.44 -25.48 5.13
N SER A 133 -7.98 -24.30 4.85
CA SER A 133 -7.20 -23.10 4.57
C SER A 133 -7.21 -22.15 5.76
N ASP A 134 -6.11 -21.42 5.92
CA ASP A 134 -6.02 -20.26 6.81
C ASP A 134 -6.43 -20.55 8.27
N LEU A 135 -5.80 -21.57 8.85
CA LEU A 135 -5.97 -21.97 10.24
C LEU A 135 -4.99 -21.19 11.13
N SER A 136 -5.47 -20.76 12.31
CA SER A 136 -4.60 -20.33 13.41
C SER A 136 -3.84 -21.50 14.01
N LYS A 137 -2.78 -21.26 14.77
CA LYS A 137 -2.04 -22.32 15.48
C LYS A 137 -2.96 -23.19 16.35
N ALA A 138 -3.89 -22.59 17.08
CA ALA A 138 -4.83 -23.32 17.94
C ALA A 138 -5.80 -24.21 17.16
N GLU A 139 -6.31 -23.73 16.02
CA GLU A 139 -7.17 -24.51 15.12
C GLU A 139 -6.37 -25.61 14.41
N ALA A 140 -5.18 -25.26 13.92
CA ALA A 140 -4.27 -26.19 13.27
C ALA A 140 -3.92 -27.37 14.18
N LEU A 141 -3.69 -27.17 15.49
CA LEU A 141 -3.45 -28.28 16.43
C LEU A 141 -4.66 -29.21 16.59
N LYS A 142 -5.88 -28.69 16.53
CA LYS A 142 -7.11 -29.49 16.59
C LYS A 142 -7.32 -30.29 15.31
N GLU A 143 -7.05 -29.64 14.18
CA GLU A 143 -7.26 -30.16 12.83
C GLU A 143 -6.09 -30.99 12.27
N ALA A 144 -4.93 -30.97 12.94
CA ALA A 144 -3.74 -31.79 12.65
C ALA A 144 -3.99 -33.25 13.04
N LYS A 145 -4.94 -33.87 12.36
CA LYS A 145 -5.30 -35.29 12.45
C LYS A 145 -5.47 -35.79 11.03
N LEU A 146 -4.56 -36.64 10.59
CA LEU A 146 -4.60 -37.20 9.25
C LEU A 146 -5.67 -38.32 9.22
N PRO A 147 -6.71 -38.20 8.38
CA PRO A 147 -7.67 -39.28 8.22
C PRO A 147 -7.04 -40.46 7.46
N GLY A 148 -7.62 -41.65 7.63
CA GLY A 148 -7.24 -42.80 6.82
C GLY A 148 -7.72 -42.66 5.37
N GLY A 149 -6.88 -43.09 4.43
CA GLY A 149 -7.20 -43.23 3.01
C GLY A 149 -7.57 -44.68 2.66
N LYS A 150 -8.11 -44.88 1.45
CA LYS A 150 -8.49 -46.21 0.95
C LYS A 150 -7.45 -46.80 -0.01
N THR A 151 -6.93 -45.98 -0.93
CA THR A 151 -6.00 -46.42 -1.98
C THR A 151 -5.05 -45.28 -2.37
N ASN A 152 -3.86 -45.64 -2.85
CA ASN A 152 -2.87 -44.71 -3.41
C ASN A 152 -2.35 -45.24 -4.77
N GLN A 153 -3.25 -45.72 -5.62
CA GLN A 153 -2.89 -46.30 -6.92
C GLN A 153 -2.62 -45.22 -7.98
N ASN A 154 -3.20 -44.02 -7.82
CA ASN A 154 -3.12 -42.93 -8.79
C ASN A 154 -2.41 -41.68 -8.22
N THR A 155 -1.43 -41.89 -7.34
CA THR A 155 -0.73 -40.82 -6.61
C THR A 155 -0.23 -39.68 -7.51
N SER A 156 0.30 -39.99 -8.69
CA SER A 156 0.81 -38.98 -9.64
C SER A 156 -0.28 -38.02 -10.10
N SER A 157 -1.43 -38.55 -10.53
CA SER A 157 -2.56 -37.75 -11.01
C SER A 157 -3.19 -36.93 -9.87
N ASN A 158 -3.27 -37.51 -8.66
CA ASN A 158 -3.78 -36.80 -7.49
C ASN A 158 -2.89 -35.61 -7.13
N LEU A 159 -1.57 -35.79 -7.21
CA LEU A 159 -0.63 -34.73 -6.91
C LEU A 159 -0.73 -33.58 -7.92
N ASP A 160 -0.91 -33.87 -9.21
CA ASP A 160 -1.17 -32.84 -10.22
C ASP A 160 -2.46 -32.08 -9.92
N TYR A 161 -3.53 -32.77 -9.53
CA TYR A 161 -4.77 -32.13 -9.11
C TYR A 161 -4.58 -31.22 -7.89
N VAL A 162 -3.86 -31.71 -6.87
CA VAL A 162 -3.50 -30.93 -5.67
C VAL A 162 -2.76 -29.66 -6.08
N PHE A 163 -1.70 -29.79 -6.89
CA PHE A 163 -0.90 -28.67 -7.36
C PHE A 163 -1.74 -27.66 -8.16
N GLN A 164 -2.62 -28.10 -9.05
CA GLN A 164 -3.51 -27.22 -9.80
C GLN A 164 -4.47 -26.45 -8.89
N LYS A 165 -4.98 -27.08 -7.84
CA LYS A 165 -5.92 -26.44 -6.89
C LYS A 165 -5.22 -25.46 -5.95
N ILE A 166 -4.01 -25.76 -5.48
CA ILE A 166 -3.32 -24.90 -4.51
C ILE A 166 -2.53 -23.78 -5.17
N SER A 167 -2.00 -23.97 -6.39
CA SER A 167 -1.11 -23.00 -7.04
C SER A 167 -1.66 -21.56 -7.07
N PRO A 168 -2.96 -21.32 -7.35
CA PRO A 168 -3.53 -19.96 -7.34
C PRO A 168 -3.57 -19.30 -5.95
N HIS A 169 -3.48 -20.08 -4.88
CA HIS A 169 -3.63 -19.64 -3.49
C HIS A 169 -2.30 -19.54 -2.74
N ILE A 170 -1.18 -19.83 -3.40
CA ILE A 170 0.16 -19.79 -2.81
C ILE A 170 0.81 -18.44 -3.13
N GLY A 171 1.17 -17.70 -2.10
CA GLY A 171 1.93 -16.46 -2.20
C GLY A 171 3.44 -16.71 -2.23
N LYS A 172 4.22 -15.73 -2.70
CA LYS A 172 5.71 -15.78 -2.73
C LYS A 172 6.36 -15.96 -1.35
N ARG A 173 5.63 -15.68 -0.27
CA ARG A 173 6.10 -15.77 1.12
C ARG A 173 5.65 -17.05 1.83
N ASP A 174 5.03 -17.96 1.10
CA ASP A 174 4.45 -19.17 1.65
C ASP A 174 5.47 -20.31 1.63
N TYR A 175 5.42 -21.13 2.67
CA TYR A 175 6.27 -22.31 2.82
C TYR A 175 5.49 -23.56 2.42
N LEU A 176 5.99 -24.32 1.45
CA LEU A 176 5.37 -25.57 0.99
C LEU A 176 6.13 -26.78 1.53
N LEU A 177 5.39 -27.68 2.16
CA LEU A 177 5.87 -28.99 2.56
C LEU A 177 4.89 -30.07 2.11
N LEU A 178 5.40 -31.02 1.32
CA LEU A 178 4.71 -32.24 0.94
C LEU A 178 5.17 -33.38 1.85
N VAL A 179 4.27 -33.91 2.68
CA VAL A 179 4.47 -35.11 3.47
C VAL A 179 3.89 -36.30 2.71
N PHE A 180 4.73 -37.28 2.42
CA PHE A 180 4.46 -38.25 1.37
C PHE A 180 4.90 -39.67 1.76
N PHE A 181 4.00 -40.66 1.61
CA PHE A 181 4.23 -42.01 2.13
C PHE A 181 4.38 -43.08 1.05
N ASP A 182 3.96 -42.81 -0.18
CA ASP A 182 4.11 -43.74 -1.29
C ASP A 182 5.61 -43.99 -1.59
N ARG A 183 5.98 -45.28 -1.70
CA ARG A 183 7.36 -45.75 -1.88
C ARG A 183 7.75 -45.89 -3.34
N GLU A 184 6.78 -46.08 -4.23
CA GLU A 184 6.99 -46.36 -5.65
C GLU A 184 6.60 -45.17 -6.54
N PHE A 185 6.45 -43.99 -5.94
CA PHE A 185 5.99 -42.80 -6.61
C PHE A 185 6.88 -42.37 -7.78
N GLN A 186 6.21 -42.09 -8.90
CA GLN A 186 6.80 -41.53 -10.10
C GLN A 186 6.00 -40.30 -10.53
N PRO A 187 6.58 -39.08 -10.52
CA PRO A 187 5.85 -37.87 -10.89
C PRO A 187 5.45 -37.90 -12.36
N SER A 188 4.33 -37.23 -12.69
CA SER A 188 3.85 -37.02 -14.05
C SER A 188 4.84 -36.23 -14.92
N GLN A 189 4.62 -36.19 -16.24
CA GLN A 189 5.50 -35.43 -17.13
C GLN A 189 5.42 -33.92 -16.85
N GLU A 190 4.22 -33.41 -16.55
CA GLU A 190 3.98 -32.02 -16.19
C GLU A 190 4.70 -31.65 -14.89
N ALA A 191 4.58 -32.49 -13.85
CA ALA A 191 5.25 -32.26 -12.57
C ALA A 191 6.78 -32.27 -12.71
N ARG A 192 7.33 -33.16 -13.54
CA ARG A 192 8.79 -33.24 -13.84
C ARG A 192 9.32 -32.03 -14.59
N ARG A 193 8.48 -31.28 -15.31
CA ARG A 193 8.86 -30.08 -16.05
C ARG A 193 8.78 -28.81 -15.19
N GLY A 194 8.40 -28.92 -13.91
CA GLY A 194 8.12 -27.74 -13.09
C GLY A 194 6.90 -26.96 -13.61
N GLY A 195 5.91 -27.68 -14.16
CA GLY A 195 4.71 -27.06 -14.73
C GLY A 195 3.87 -26.29 -13.71
N TYR A 196 3.99 -26.67 -12.43
CA TYR A 196 3.24 -26.11 -11.30
C TYR A 196 4.12 -25.16 -10.47
N LEU A 197 3.61 -24.54 -9.40
CA LEU A 197 4.38 -23.92 -8.30
C LEU A 197 5.64 -23.09 -8.67
N ARG A 198 5.64 -22.37 -9.79
CA ARG A 198 6.86 -21.84 -10.45
C ARG A 198 7.73 -20.91 -9.59
N ASP A 199 7.14 -20.28 -8.58
CA ASP A 199 7.80 -19.27 -7.76
C ASP A 199 8.04 -19.73 -6.31
N ASN A 200 7.69 -20.98 -5.97
CA ASN A 200 7.72 -21.47 -4.58
C ASN A 200 8.46 -22.81 -4.46
N PRO A 201 9.49 -22.88 -3.60
CA PRO A 201 10.22 -24.13 -3.39
C PRO A 201 9.34 -25.18 -2.73
N LEU A 202 9.28 -26.38 -3.33
CA LEU A 202 8.56 -27.52 -2.79
C LEU A 202 9.50 -28.39 -1.95
N ASN A 203 9.37 -28.34 -0.63
CA ASN A 203 10.07 -29.25 0.26
C ASN A 203 9.26 -30.54 0.39
N ILE A 204 9.94 -31.69 0.45
CA ILE A 204 9.31 -33.00 0.51
C ILE A 204 9.85 -33.78 1.70
N LEU A 205 8.97 -34.25 2.58
CA LEU A 205 9.28 -35.21 3.64
C LEU A 205 8.59 -36.53 3.33
N GLY A 206 9.33 -37.55 2.91
CA GLY A 206 8.70 -38.79 2.53
C GLY A 206 9.64 -39.96 2.33
N ASN A 207 9.10 -41.07 1.84
CA ASN A 207 9.91 -42.25 1.55
C ASN A 207 10.89 -41.96 0.39
N PRO A 208 12.13 -42.47 0.48
CA PRO A 208 13.12 -42.28 -0.57
C PRO A 208 12.70 -43.02 -1.83
N SER A 209 12.52 -42.28 -2.92
CA SER A 209 12.29 -42.80 -4.26
C SER A 209 12.99 -41.88 -5.27
N GLU A 210 13.29 -42.38 -6.47
CA GLU A 210 13.85 -41.55 -7.54
C GLU A 210 12.89 -40.40 -7.91
N GLY A 211 11.58 -40.67 -7.87
CA GLY A 211 10.54 -39.70 -8.17
C GLY A 211 10.47 -38.56 -7.16
N THR A 212 10.50 -38.87 -5.85
CA THR A 212 10.38 -37.86 -4.79
C THR A 212 11.59 -36.93 -4.72
N ALA A 213 12.81 -37.48 -4.84
CA ALA A 213 14.03 -36.66 -4.82
C ALA A 213 14.10 -35.71 -6.04
N ARG A 214 13.79 -36.23 -7.23
CA ARG A 214 13.78 -35.45 -8.47
C ARG A 214 12.70 -34.39 -8.48
N LEU A 215 11.54 -34.66 -7.88
CA LEU A 215 10.47 -33.68 -7.75
C LEU A 215 10.92 -32.49 -6.89
N ALA A 216 11.47 -32.73 -5.69
CA ALA A 216 11.98 -31.64 -4.85
C ALA A 216 13.04 -30.79 -5.57
N GLU A 217 13.97 -31.43 -6.30
CA GLU A 217 14.99 -30.73 -7.08
C GLU A 217 14.40 -29.88 -8.21
N THR A 218 13.39 -30.40 -8.92
CA THR A 218 12.71 -29.70 -10.04
C THR A 218 12.10 -28.38 -9.58
N TYR A 219 11.53 -28.35 -8.38
CA TYR A 219 10.92 -27.17 -7.77
C TYR A 219 11.90 -26.38 -6.89
N GLY A 220 13.19 -26.72 -6.87
CA GLY A 220 14.19 -25.99 -6.09
C GLY A 220 14.05 -26.09 -4.57
N GLY A 221 13.38 -27.13 -4.05
CA GLY A 221 13.25 -27.41 -2.62
C GLY A 221 14.14 -28.56 -2.14
N PHE A 222 13.97 -28.95 -0.87
CA PHE A 222 14.75 -30.01 -0.23
C PHE A 222 13.95 -31.31 -0.06
N PHE A 223 14.63 -32.44 -0.23
CA PHE A 223 14.08 -33.76 0.08
C PHE A 223 14.59 -34.27 1.43
N TYR A 224 13.65 -34.70 2.27
CA TYR A 224 13.86 -35.27 3.59
C TYR A 224 13.32 -36.69 3.62
N SER A 225 14.19 -37.66 3.91
CA SER A 225 13.79 -39.06 4.02
C SER A 225 13.08 -39.30 5.35
N ILE A 226 11.82 -39.70 5.33
CA ILE A 226 11.03 -39.99 6.54
C ILE A 226 11.59 -41.15 7.37
N GLN A 227 12.43 -42.00 6.76
CA GLN A 227 13.12 -43.11 7.43
C GLN A 227 14.25 -42.66 8.37
N ARG A 228 14.75 -41.43 8.22
CA ARG A 228 15.83 -40.90 9.08
C ARG A 228 15.23 -40.20 10.30
N THR A 229 15.80 -40.47 11.46
CA THR A 229 15.34 -39.93 12.74
C THR A 229 15.51 -38.42 12.86
N ASP A 230 16.48 -37.84 12.15
CA ASP A 230 16.80 -36.42 12.19
C ASP A 230 16.08 -35.59 11.10
N SER A 231 15.39 -36.22 10.15
CA SER A 231 14.72 -35.52 9.05
C SER A 231 13.70 -34.49 9.53
N LEU A 232 12.88 -34.83 10.53
CA LEU A 232 11.90 -33.88 11.04
C LEU A 232 12.57 -32.67 11.69
N SER A 233 13.64 -32.87 12.46
CA SER A 233 14.42 -31.77 13.04
C SER A 233 14.99 -30.86 11.97
N ARG A 234 15.49 -31.41 10.84
CA ARG A 234 15.97 -30.61 9.70
C ARG A 234 14.86 -29.80 9.06
N VAL A 235 13.67 -30.37 8.88
CA VAL A 235 12.47 -29.65 8.38
C VAL A 235 12.13 -28.49 9.31
N LEU A 236 12.14 -28.70 10.63
CA LEU A 236 11.86 -27.65 11.60
C LEU A 236 12.92 -26.54 11.54
N THR A 237 14.20 -26.88 11.46
CA THR A 237 15.29 -25.89 11.29
C THR A 237 15.13 -25.10 9.99
N ASP A 238 14.68 -25.73 8.92
CA ASP A 238 14.44 -25.04 7.65
C ASP A 238 13.23 -24.09 7.70
N ILE A 239 12.16 -24.48 8.39
CA ILE A 239 11.03 -23.61 8.67
C ILE A 239 11.49 -22.40 9.51
N GLU A 240 12.26 -22.63 10.58
CA GLU A 240 12.83 -21.56 11.40
C GLU A 240 13.73 -20.62 10.59
N PHE A 241 14.54 -21.18 9.69
CA PHE A 241 15.37 -20.41 8.77
C PHE A 241 14.51 -19.56 7.82
N PHE A 242 13.43 -20.12 7.26
CA PHE A 242 12.50 -19.40 6.39
C PHE A 242 11.73 -18.28 7.10
N ARG A 243 11.52 -18.41 8.42
CA ARG A 243 10.92 -17.38 9.29
C ARG A 243 11.85 -16.21 9.55
N LYS A 244 13.17 -16.34 9.34
CA LYS A 244 14.08 -15.21 9.47
C LYS A 244 13.73 -14.13 8.45
N LYS A 245 13.93 -12.88 8.83
CA LYS A 245 13.74 -11.76 7.92
C LYS A 245 14.73 -11.85 6.75
N PRO A 246 14.34 -11.42 5.54
CA PRO A 246 15.26 -11.39 4.41
C PRO A 246 16.43 -10.44 4.71
N TRP A 247 17.57 -10.73 4.08
CA TRP A 247 18.73 -9.86 4.12
C TRP A 247 18.42 -8.54 3.42
N THR A 248 18.86 -7.43 3.98
CA THR A 248 18.72 -6.12 3.37
C THR A 248 20.08 -5.64 2.88
N VAL A 249 20.17 -5.36 1.59
CA VAL A 249 21.32 -4.71 0.96
C VAL A 249 20.97 -3.25 0.75
N ARG A 250 21.55 -2.38 1.57
CA ARG A 250 21.35 -0.93 1.52
C ARG A 250 22.56 -0.26 0.91
N TYR A 251 22.33 0.63 -0.04
CA TYR A 251 23.40 1.39 -0.68
C TYR A 251 22.88 2.72 -1.24
N ASP A 252 23.79 3.66 -1.44
CA ASP A 252 23.50 4.90 -2.16
C ASP A 252 23.68 4.69 -3.67
N SER A 253 22.65 5.01 -4.45
CA SER A 253 22.69 4.86 -5.91
C SER A 253 23.78 5.77 -6.50
N PRO A 254 24.72 5.23 -7.29
CA PRO A 254 25.75 6.01 -7.95
C PRO A 254 25.19 6.98 -9.02
N PHE A 255 23.90 6.91 -9.36
CA PHE A 255 23.22 7.83 -10.27
C PHE A 255 22.40 8.90 -9.54
N GLY A 256 22.60 9.10 -8.23
CA GLY A 256 21.79 9.95 -7.36
C GLY A 256 21.37 11.30 -7.96
N GLU A 257 22.31 12.03 -8.57
CA GLU A 257 22.05 13.34 -9.17
C GLU A 257 21.85 13.28 -10.70
N ASP A 258 22.14 12.16 -11.36
CA ASP A 258 22.17 12.03 -12.82
C ASP A 258 20.77 11.73 -13.42
N TRP A 259 19.78 12.53 -13.05
CA TRP A 259 18.40 12.41 -13.51
C TRP A 259 18.01 13.61 -14.39
N ASN A 260 17.94 13.36 -15.71
CA ASN A 260 17.51 14.36 -16.70
C ASN A 260 16.16 13.98 -17.31
N TRP A 261 15.44 14.99 -17.80
CA TRP A 261 14.23 14.80 -18.59
C TRP A 261 14.63 14.19 -19.95
N GLY A 262 14.41 12.88 -20.13
CA GLY A 262 14.77 12.12 -21.33
C GLY A 262 15.71 10.93 -21.12
N SER A 263 16.25 10.71 -19.91
CA SER A 263 16.97 9.47 -19.58
C SER A 263 16.00 8.31 -19.39
N GLU A 264 16.46 7.07 -19.60
CA GLU A 264 15.66 5.88 -19.28
C GLU A 264 15.16 5.93 -17.83
N ASP A 265 13.91 5.51 -17.67
CA ASP A 265 13.21 5.48 -16.38
C ASP A 265 13.63 4.28 -15.53
N LYS A 266 14.31 3.32 -16.14
CA LYS A 266 14.74 2.06 -15.54
C LYS A 266 16.22 2.11 -15.21
N VAL A 267 16.55 1.68 -14.00
CA VAL A 267 17.91 1.38 -13.57
C VAL A 267 18.03 -0.12 -13.42
N HIS A 268 19.00 -0.69 -14.10
CA HIS A 268 19.32 -2.11 -14.04
C HIS A 268 20.39 -2.33 -12.97
N VAL A 269 20.07 -3.12 -11.97
CA VAL A 269 20.99 -3.54 -10.91
C VAL A 269 21.52 -4.93 -11.24
N GLU A 270 22.85 -5.05 -11.28
CA GLU A 270 23.55 -6.32 -11.47
C GLU A 270 24.29 -6.67 -10.18
N LEU A 271 23.88 -7.76 -9.55
CA LEU A 271 24.54 -8.34 -8.38
C LEU A 271 25.33 -9.57 -8.81
N GLU A 272 26.66 -9.52 -8.66
CA GLU A 272 27.55 -10.62 -8.98
C GLU A 272 27.93 -11.37 -7.70
N THR A 273 27.59 -12.67 -7.66
CA THR A 273 27.83 -13.55 -6.51
C THR A 273 28.87 -14.61 -6.82
N ARG A 274 29.61 -15.06 -5.80
CA ARG A 274 30.70 -16.04 -5.96
C ARG A 274 30.24 -17.40 -6.46
N ASN A 275 29.11 -17.89 -5.93
CA ASN A 275 28.64 -19.27 -6.16
C ASN A 275 27.41 -19.34 -7.06
N PHE A 276 26.66 -18.25 -7.17
CA PHE A 276 25.34 -18.24 -7.77
C PHE A 276 25.28 -17.42 -9.08
N GLY A 277 26.37 -16.78 -9.48
CA GLY A 277 26.44 -16.02 -10.72
C GLY A 277 25.77 -14.64 -10.58
N LYS A 278 25.15 -14.17 -11.66
CA LYS A 278 24.63 -12.81 -11.79
C LYS A 278 23.13 -12.75 -11.58
N ILE A 279 22.69 -11.84 -10.71
CA ILE A 279 21.28 -11.55 -10.46
C ILE A 279 20.98 -10.16 -11.03
N LEU A 280 19.94 -10.08 -11.86
CA LEU A 280 19.50 -8.84 -12.50
C LEU A 280 18.21 -8.35 -11.84
N TYR A 281 18.16 -7.07 -11.49
CA TYR A 281 16.99 -6.43 -10.90
C TYR A 281 16.78 -5.05 -11.48
N ASP A 282 15.57 -4.77 -11.95
CA ASP A 282 15.25 -3.48 -12.55
C ASP A 282 14.33 -2.71 -11.61
N TYR A 283 14.67 -1.45 -11.34
CA TYR A 283 13.76 -0.53 -10.65
C TYR A 283 13.53 0.74 -11.46
N SER A 284 12.35 1.33 -11.27
CA SER A 284 11.98 2.62 -11.84
C SER A 284 11.62 3.61 -10.75
N LEU A 285 12.06 4.85 -10.88
CA LEU A 285 11.68 5.90 -9.94
C LEU A 285 10.27 6.43 -10.21
N PRO A 286 9.46 6.68 -9.17
CA PRO A 286 8.23 7.44 -9.30
C PRO A 286 8.48 8.81 -9.92
N TRP A 287 7.53 9.30 -10.71
CA TRP A 287 7.63 10.61 -11.36
C TRP A 287 7.81 11.76 -10.36
N THR A 288 7.24 11.65 -9.16
CA THR A 288 7.38 12.63 -8.06
C THR A 288 8.83 12.72 -7.59
N THR A 289 9.46 11.58 -7.29
CA THR A 289 10.86 11.50 -6.86
C THR A 289 11.78 12.08 -7.93
N ARG A 290 11.54 11.75 -9.21
CA ARG A 290 12.31 12.30 -10.34
C ARG A 290 12.18 13.82 -10.45
N SER A 291 10.97 14.34 -10.26
CA SER A 291 10.72 15.79 -10.36
C SER A 291 11.42 16.55 -9.24
N ILE A 292 11.43 15.99 -8.03
CA ILE A 292 12.17 16.55 -6.88
C ILE A 292 13.68 16.52 -7.13
N LEU A 293 14.23 15.38 -7.59
CA LEU A 293 15.66 15.26 -7.92
C LEU A 293 16.09 16.24 -9.02
N PHE A 294 15.25 16.44 -10.04
CA PHE A 294 15.51 17.39 -11.11
C PHE A 294 15.51 18.85 -10.61
N LEU A 295 14.54 19.23 -9.76
CA LEU A 295 14.46 20.57 -9.20
C LEU A 295 15.58 20.88 -8.20
N LEU A 296 16.03 19.87 -7.45
CA LEU A 296 17.13 19.99 -6.49
C LEU A 296 18.51 19.87 -7.14
N HIS A 297 18.58 19.51 -8.43
CA HIS A 297 19.86 19.39 -9.14
C HIS A 297 20.62 20.73 -9.08
N PRO A 298 21.89 20.77 -8.62
CA PRO A 298 22.62 22.03 -8.39
C PRO A 298 22.65 22.94 -9.61
N ARG A 299 22.81 22.37 -10.81
CA ARG A 299 22.80 23.12 -12.08
C ARG A 299 21.47 23.79 -12.44
N ILE A 300 20.35 23.35 -11.86
CA ILE A 300 19.00 23.89 -12.14
C ILE A 300 18.56 24.79 -10.98
N PHE A 301 18.80 24.35 -9.75
CA PHE A 301 18.44 25.08 -8.53
C PHE A 301 19.18 26.42 -8.37
N LEU A 302 20.51 26.43 -8.54
CA LEU A 302 21.31 27.65 -8.35
C LEU A 302 20.94 28.79 -9.31
N PRO A 303 20.81 28.55 -10.63
CA PRO A 303 20.42 29.61 -11.56
C PRO A 303 18.99 30.11 -11.34
N THR A 304 18.05 29.23 -11.00
CA THR A 304 16.64 29.61 -10.79
C THR A 304 16.47 30.44 -9.51
N VAL A 305 17.10 30.05 -8.40
CA VAL A 305 17.11 30.83 -7.17
C VAL A 305 17.84 32.16 -7.35
N GLY A 306 18.99 32.15 -8.04
CA GLY A 306 19.74 33.35 -8.37
C GLY A 306 18.91 34.34 -9.21
N PHE A 307 18.21 33.86 -10.23
CA PHE A 307 17.31 34.67 -11.04
C PHE A 307 16.15 35.25 -10.20
N LEU A 308 15.54 34.43 -9.33
CA LEU A 308 14.43 34.86 -8.50
C LEU A 308 14.87 35.93 -7.48
N LEU A 309 16.06 35.80 -6.91
CA LEU A 309 16.69 36.83 -6.06
C LEU A 309 16.95 38.13 -6.83
N ILE A 310 17.40 38.05 -8.08
CA ILE A 310 17.61 39.24 -8.91
C ILE A 310 16.27 39.93 -9.19
N VAL A 311 15.22 39.18 -9.54
CA VAL A 311 13.88 39.73 -9.81
C VAL A 311 13.29 40.38 -8.56
N THR A 312 13.38 39.74 -7.40
CA THR A 312 12.88 40.32 -6.14
C THR A 312 13.67 41.56 -5.75
N MET A 313 14.99 41.57 -5.97
CA MET A 313 15.84 42.74 -5.71
C MET A 313 15.53 43.90 -6.66
N VAL A 314 15.27 43.63 -7.94
CA VAL A 314 14.84 44.66 -8.90
C VAL A 314 13.45 45.21 -8.54
N ALA A 315 12.51 44.35 -8.17
CA ALA A 315 11.19 44.78 -7.71
C ALA A 315 11.27 45.64 -6.44
N PHE A 316 12.13 45.26 -5.50
CA PHE A 316 12.38 46.01 -4.27
C PHE A 316 12.98 47.40 -4.55
N LEU A 317 13.97 47.48 -5.44
CA LEU A 317 14.55 48.77 -5.87
C LEU A 317 13.51 49.66 -6.58
N PHE A 318 12.58 49.07 -7.33
CA PHE A 318 11.50 49.84 -7.99
C PHE A 318 10.52 50.43 -6.97
N VAL A 319 10.21 49.70 -5.90
CA VAL A 319 9.37 50.19 -4.79
C VAL A 319 10.05 51.34 -4.05
N LEU A 320 11.35 51.21 -3.72
CA LEU A 320 12.10 52.27 -3.04
C LEU A 320 12.20 53.54 -3.88
N LYS A 321 12.45 53.42 -5.20
CA LYS A 321 12.50 54.57 -6.11
C LYS A 321 11.18 55.33 -6.22
N ARG A 322 10.04 54.69 -5.94
CA ARG A 322 8.72 55.33 -5.97
C ARG A 322 8.45 56.17 -4.71
N SER A 323 9.19 55.94 -3.62
CA SER A 323 9.03 56.64 -2.34
C SER A 323 9.70 58.02 -2.28
N ASP A 324 10.68 58.30 -3.14
CA ASP A 324 11.55 59.50 -3.03
C ASP A 324 10.98 60.78 -3.68
N LYS A 325 9.76 60.72 -4.23
CA LYS A 325 9.18 61.82 -5.05
C LYS A 325 8.17 62.73 -4.36
N ARG A 326 8.08 62.78 -3.03
CA ARG A 326 7.15 63.72 -2.35
C ARG A 326 7.80 64.43 -1.15
N SER A 327 8.09 65.72 -1.32
CA SER A 327 8.39 66.69 -0.26
C SER A 327 7.20 67.64 -0.04
N PRO A 328 7.09 68.29 1.14
CA PRO A 328 5.81 68.47 1.82
C PRO A 328 5.24 69.89 1.72
N SER A 329 3.93 70.02 1.49
CA SER A 329 3.17 71.16 1.98
C SER A 329 1.70 70.78 2.20
N HIS A 330 1.10 71.40 3.22
CA HIS A 330 -0.32 71.36 3.60
C HIS A 330 -0.78 70.17 4.45
N ALA A 331 -0.43 70.26 5.74
CA ALA A 331 -1.21 69.67 6.83
C ALA A 331 -2.56 70.42 6.92
N GLY A 332 -3.64 69.82 6.44
CA GLY A 332 -4.98 70.40 6.55
C GLY A 332 -6.13 69.63 5.90
N SER A 333 -5.90 68.73 4.93
CA SER A 333 -7.01 68.21 4.09
C SER A 333 -7.30 66.70 4.15
N ILE A 334 -6.60 65.91 4.98
CA ILE A 334 -6.72 64.43 4.95
C ILE A 334 -8.07 63.92 5.50
N ALA A 335 -8.82 64.75 6.24
CA ALA A 335 -10.14 64.38 6.76
C ALA A 335 -11.28 64.60 5.74
N GLU A 336 -11.18 65.60 4.87
CA GLU A 336 -12.24 65.92 3.89
C GLU A 336 -12.09 65.12 2.58
N GLU A 337 -10.86 64.77 2.17
CA GLU A 337 -10.63 64.00 0.93
C GLU A 337 -11.03 62.52 1.08
N ARG A 338 -11.02 61.97 2.31
CA ARG A 338 -11.44 60.57 2.56
C ARG A 338 -12.96 60.39 2.63
N LEU A 339 -13.73 61.45 2.87
CA LEU A 339 -15.20 61.36 2.86
C LEU A 339 -15.74 61.39 1.43
N HIS A 340 -15.16 62.20 0.55
CA HIS A 340 -15.59 62.29 -0.84
C HIS A 340 -15.26 61.04 -1.67
N THR A 341 -14.15 60.33 -1.40
CA THR A 341 -13.81 59.10 -2.14
C THR A 341 -14.68 57.90 -1.78
N LEU A 342 -15.34 57.88 -0.62
CA LEU A 342 -16.19 56.77 -0.19
C LEU A 342 -17.61 56.86 -0.79
N ASP A 343 -18.18 58.05 -0.88
CA ASP A 343 -19.48 58.26 -1.53
C ASP A 343 -19.37 58.09 -3.05
N ASP A 344 -18.29 58.58 -3.68
CA ASP A 344 -18.08 58.45 -5.12
C ASP A 344 -17.79 56.99 -5.54
N GLU A 345 -17.08 56.20 -4.72
CA GLU A 345 -16.87 54.76 -4.96
C GLU A 345 -18.14 53.93 -4.74
N GLN A 346 -18.99 54.30 -3.76
CA GLN A 346 -20.29 53.65 -3.56
C GLN A 346 -21.28 53.95 -4.68
N ASP A 347 -21.31 55.18 -5.20
CA ASP A 347 -22.15 55.56 -6.35
C ASP A 347 -21.65 54.96 -7.67
N ALA A 348 -20.34 54.78 -7.85
CA ALA A 348 -19.76 54.08 -9.00
C ALA A 348 -20.07 52.57 -8.96
N TYR A 349 -20.01 51.95 -7.77
CA TYR A 349 -20.39 50.54 -7.58
C TYR A 349 -21.90 50.33 -7.81
N ARG A 350 -22.73 51.28 -7.36
CA ARG A 350 -24.19 51.27 -7.57
C ARG A 350 -24.58 51.53 -9.02
N LYS A 351 -23.85 52.37 -9.77
CA LYS A 351 -24.07 52.55 -11.22
C LYS A 351 -23.56 51.38 -12.07
N MET A 352 -22.53 50.65 -11.63
CA MET A 352 -22.01 49.47 -12.34
C MET A 352 -22.78 48.17 -12.05
N TYR A 353 -23.39 48.02 -10.87
CA TYR A 353 -24.02 46.77 -10.42
C TYR A 353 -25.45 46.90 -9.87
N GLY A 354 -26.02 48.12 -9.85
CA GLY A 354 -27.23 48.43 -9.08
C GLY A 354 -28.58 48.22 -9.74
N ASP A 355 -28.70 47.38 -10.77
CA ASP A 355 -30.02 47.10 -11.36
C ASP A 355 -30.23 45.64 -11.77
N GLN A 356 -29.51 44.70 -11.15
CA GLN A 356 -29.57 43.30 -11.58
C GLN A 356 -29.73 42.29 -10.45
N TYR A 357 -30.48 42.60 -9.40
CA TYR A 357 -30.95 41.55 -8.48
C TYR A 357 -32.35 41.84 -7.93
N GLN A 358 -33.35 41.70 -8.80
CA GLN A 358 -34.63 41.11 -8.40
C GLN A 358 -35.32 40.44 -9.60
N LEU A 359 -35.62 39.14 -9.41
CA LEU A 359 -36.48 38.25 -10.21
C LEU A 359 -35.96 37.72 -11.55
N MET A 360 -35.46 36.48 -11.53
CA MET A 360 -36.02 35.43 -12.39
C MET A 360 -35.68 34.02 -11.87
N TYR A 361 -36.67 33.36 -11.26
CA TYR A 361 -36.83 31.92 -11.37
C TYR A 361 -37.71 31.65 -12.60
N SER A 362 -37.19 30.86 -13.54
CA SER A 362 -37.86 29.96 -14.51
C SER A 362 -36.87 29.81 -15.67
N GLU A 363 -36.02 28.79 -15.69
CA GLU A 363 -36.25 27.38 -16.04
C GLU A 363 -35.46 27.09 -17.33
N ASP A 364 -34.88 25.89 -17.38
CA ASP A 364 -34.24 25.24 -18.52
C ASP A 364 -32.94 25.84 -19.09
N ASN A 365 -31.81 25.48 -18.47
CA ASN A 365 -30.91 24.53 -19.15
C ASN A 365 -29.95 23.83 -18.16
N ARG A 366 -30.04 22.51 -18.11
CA ARG A 366 -29.19 21.63 -17.31
C ARG A 366 -27.79 21.61 -17.93
N ILE A 367 -26.80 22.20 -17.25
CA ILE A 367 -25.42 21.71 -17.34
C ILE A 367 -25.03 21.15 -15.98
N GLN A 368 -25.19 19.85 -15.91
CA GLN A 368 -24.75 18.96 -14.86
C GLN A 368 -23.22 19.03 -14.77
N THR A 369 -22.69 19.75 -13.77
CA THR A 369 -21.34 19.48 -13.28
C THR A 369 -21.43 18.81 -11.93
N ASP A 370 -21.78 17.52 -11.98
CA ASP A 370 -21.30 16.54 -11.03
C ASP A 370 -19.76 16.55 -11.09
N ARG A 371 -19.13 17.46 -10.35
CA ARG A 371 -17.78 17.21 -9.84
C ARG A 371 -17.91 16.35 -8.59
N LEU A 372 -18.40 15.14 -8.80
CA LEU A 372 -18.07 13.99 -7.96
C LEU A 372 -16.58 13.75 -8.16
N THR A 373 -15.73 14.41 -7.38
CA THR A 373 -14.46 13.79 -7.04
C THR A 373 -14.85 12.52 -6.30
N PRO A 374 -14.53 11.30 -6.81
CA PRO A 374 -14.67 10.13 -5.99
C PRO A 374 -13.54 10.23 -4.96
N VAL A 375 -13.80 10.87 -3.81
CA VAL A 375 -13.08 10.45 -2.61
C VAL A 375 -13.42 8.98 -2.52
N ALA A 376 -12.42 8.13 -2.80
CA ALA A 376 -12.65 6.71 -3.02
C ALA A 376 -13.46 6.20 -1.82
N VAL A 377 -14.69 5.75 -2.07
CA VAL A 377 -15.60 5.27 -1.02
C VAL A 377 -14.90 4.25 -0.11
N ARG A 378 -13.89 3.54 -0.66
CA ARG A 378 -12.94 2.66 0.02
C ARG A 378 -12.19 3.27 1.21
N GLU A 379 -11.79 4.54 1.17
CA GLU A 379 -11.11 5.19 2.32
C GLU A 379 -12.03 5.34 3.54
N PHE A 380 -13.34 5.15 3.36
CA PHE A 380 -14.33 5.25 4.42
C PHE A 380 -15.05 3.92 4.68
N GLU A 381 -14.49 2.78 4.25
CA GLU A 381 -15.01 1.42 4.50
C GLU A 381 -14.57 0.81 5.85
N ASP A 382 -13.74 1.51 6.64
CA ASP A 382 -13.28 1.05 7.97
C ASP A 382 -13.86 1.79 9.21
N GLY A 383 -14.68 2.84 9.05
CA GLY A 383 -15.40 3.52 10.14
C GLY A 383 -16.65 2.81 10.71
N GLU A 384 -17.09 3.25 11.89
CA GLU A 384 -18.30 2.73 12.56
C GLU A 384 -19.60 3.10 11.81
N VAL A 385 -20.59 2.22 11.90
CA VAL A 385 -21.87 2.33 11.19
C VAL A 385 -22.98 2.69 12.18
N TYR A 386 -23.72 3.77 11.92
CA TYR A 386 -24.82 4.22 12.78
C TYR A 386 -26.14 4.27 11.98
N GLU A 387 -27.21 3.73 12.56
CA GLU A 387 -28.53 3.74 11.93
C GLU A 387 -29.17 5.13 12.05
N LYS A 388 -28.96 5.78 13.20
CA LYS A 388 -29.42 7.13 13.50
C LYS A 388 -28.27 7.96 14.05
N ALA A 389 -28.23 9.24 13.72
CA ALA A 389 -27.28 10.15 14.34
C ALA A 389 -27.92 11.48 14.71
N THR A 390 -27.37 12.11 15.73
CA THR A 390 -27.82 13.40 16.27
C THR A 390 -26.60 14.28 16.56
N LEU A 391 -26.68 15.57 16.25
CA LEU A 391 -25.75 16.58 16.73
C LEU A 391 -26.34 17.29 17.93
N ILE A 392 -25.57 17.43 19.00
CA ILE A 392 -25.96 18.15 20.21
C ILE A 392 -25.09 19.40 20.31
N LEU A 393 -25.70 20.59 20.34
CA LEU A 393 -24.96 21.84 20.52
C LEU A 393 -24.51 21.94 21.99
N LYS A 394 -23.21 21.82 22.25
CA LYS A 394 -22.60 21.88 23.59
C LYS A 394 -22.24 23.32 23.98
N GLU A 395 -21.68 24.08 23.05
CA GLU A 395 -21.33 25.50 23.24
C GLU A 395 -21.86 26.32 22.05
N GLY A 396 -22.39 27.52 22.33
CA GLY A 396 -23.06 28.39 21.37
C GLY A 396 -24.28 29.09 21.98
N ARG A 397 -25.11 29.72 21.16
CA ARG A 397 -26.26 30.55 21.56
C ARG A 397 -27.41 29.74 22.14
N HIS A 398 -27.52 28.45 21.79
CA HIS A 398 -28.57 27.55 22.29
C HIS A 398 -28.03 26.18 22.76
N PRO A 399 -27.23 26.14 23.85
CA PRO A 399 -26.69 24.88 24.37
C PRO A 399 -27.79 23.86 24.71
N GLY A 400 -27.52 22.59 24.47
CA GLY A 400 -28.44 21.47 24.68
C GLY A 400 -29.38 21.17 23.50
N LYS A 401 -29.45 22.05 22.48
CA LYS A 401 -30.29 21.82 21.30
C LYS A 401 -29.77 20.63 20.48
N GLN A 402 -30.69 19.74 20.10
CA GLN A 402 -30.38 18.51 19.37
C GLN A 402 -30.91 18.56 17.94
N TYR A 403 -30.12 18.07 16.99
CA TYR A 403 -30.44 18.07 15.56
C TYR A 403 -30.25 16.67 14.99
N SER A 404 -31.33 16.06 14.49
CA SER A 404 -31.27 14.71 13.92
C SER A 404 -30.72 14.74 12.49
N LEU A 405 -29.74 13.88 12.20
CA LEU A 405 -29.10 13.74 10.89
C LEU A 405 -29.81 12.66 10.05
N GLN A 406 -31.04 12.95 9.62
CA GLN A 406 -31.86 12.00 8.85
C GLN A 406 -31.61 12.06 7.34
N LYS A 407 -31.20 13.22 6.83
CA LYS A 407 -30.96 13.44 5.40
C LYS A 407 -29.69 12.72 4.94
N SER A 408 -29.62 12.39 3.65
CA SER A 408 -28.39 11.86 3.03
C SER A 408 -27.23 12.86 3.10
N GLN A 409 -27.56 14.14 3.25
CA GLN A 409 -26.66 15.26 3.38
C GLN A 409 -27.28 16.31 4.30
N THR A 410 -26.50 16.81 5.25
CA THR A 410 -26.88 17.90 6.15
C THR A 410 -25.83 19.00 6.08
N VAL A 411 -26.23 20.22 5.73
CA VAL A 411 -25.36 21.41 5.69
C VAL A 411 -25.47 22.19 6.99
N LEU A 412 -24.33 22.62 7.54
CA LEU A 412 -24.22 23.46 8.73
C LEU A 412 -23.68 24.83 8.30
N GLY A 413 -24.29 25.91 8.78
CA GLY A 413 -23.85 27.27 8.44
C GLY A 413 -24.73 28.35 9.05
N ASN A 414 -24.46 29.60 8.72
CA ASN A 414 -25.21 30.78 9.20
C ASN A 414 -26.24 31.28 8.17
N SER A 415 -26.39 30.60 7.02
CA SER A 415 -27.43 30.92 6.04
C SER A 415 -28.74 30.23 6.43
N GLU A 416 -29.87 30.88 6.15
CA GLU A 416 -31.21 30.27 6.27
C GLU A 416 -31.39 29.05 5.34
N LEU A 417 -30.54 28.91 4.32
CA LEU A 417 -30.53 27.77 3.40
C LEU A 417 -29.79 26.53 3.98
N ALA A 418 -29.12 26.67 5.13
CA ALA A 418 -28.47 25.54 5.79
C ALA A 418 -29.50 24.67 6.52
N ASP A 419 -29.29 23.35 6.50
CA ASP A 419 -30.15 22.41 7.25
C ASP A 419 -30.05 22.62 8.76
N LEU A 420 -28.86 23.01 9.23
CA LEU A 420 -28.58 23.37 10.61
C LEU A 420 -28.01 24.79 10.65
N VAL A 421 -28.87 25.74 11.02
CA VAL A 421 -28.50 27.15 11.14
C VAL A 421 -27.82 27.42 12.48
N LEU A 422 -26.60 27.95 12.43
CA LEU A 422 -25.76 28.34 13.55
C LEU A 422 -25.52 29.86 13.50
N TYR A 423 -26.20 30.59 14.36
CA TYR A 423 -26.06 32.05 14.49
C TYR A 423 -24.87 32.44 15.37
N GLU A 424 -23.68 31.94 15.03
CA GLU A 424 -22.44 32.20 15.76
C GLU A 424 -21.45 33.06 14.96
N GLN A 425 -20.66 33.85 15.68
CA GLN A 425 -19.58 34.62 15.07
C GLN A 425 -18.54 33.69 14.44
N GLY A 426 -18.14 34.01 13.21
CA GLY A 426 -17.15 33.21 12.46
C GLY A 426 -17.74 32.01 11.72
N VAL A 427 -19.06 31.85 11.66
CA VAL A 427 -19.72 30.80 10.87
C VAL A 427 -20.14 31.34 9.50
N SER A 428 -19.76 30.61 8.45
CA SER A 428 -20.01 30.97 7.05
C SER A 428 -21.41 30.52 6.62
N GLY A 429 -21.96 31.12 5.55
CA GLY A 429 -23.31 30.79 5.07
C GLY A 429 -23.53 29.30 4.81
N SER A 430 -22.58 28.65 4.14
CA SER A 430 -22.43 27.19 4.06
C SER A 430 -21.03 26.83 4.58
N HIS A 431 -20.94 26.42 5.84
CA HIS A 431 -19.64 26.30 6.52
C HIS A 431 -19.09 24.87 6.47
N ALA A 432 -19.93 23.90 6.84
CA ALA A 432 -19.56 22.49 6.87
C ALA A 432 -20.72 21.64 6.38
N ARG A 433 -20.42 20.39 6.03
CA ARG A 433 -21.43 19.44 5.57
C ARG A 433 -21.14 18.06 6.10
N ILE A 434 -22.18 17.38 6.58
CA ILE A 434 -22.10 15.97 6.95
C ILE A 434 -22.86 15.16 5.91
N ARG A 435 -22.20 14.16 5.32
CA ARG A 435 -22.80 13.24 4.36
C ARG A 435 -22.94 11.85 4.97
N ARG A 436 -24.12 11.24 4.79
CA ARG A 436 -24.38 9.85 5.16
C ARG A 436 -24.08 8.94 3.97
N VAL A 437 -23.10 8.06 4.09
CA VAL A 437 -22.71 7.09 3.04
C VAL A 437 -22.63 5.70 3.67
N LYS A 438 -23.43 4.73 3.19
CA LYS A 438 -23.50 3.36 3.76
C LYS A 438 -23.63 3.37 5.30
N ASN A 439 -24.50 4.22 5.85
CA ASN A 439 -24.71 4.41 7.30
C ASN A 439 -23.50 4.93 8.09
N ARG A 440 -22.55 5.59 7.41
CA ARG A 440 -21.42 6.28 8.03
C ARG A 440 -21.54 7.77 7.80
N PHE A 441 -21.12 8.56 8.77
CA PHE A 441 -21.24 10.02 8.73
C PHE A 441 -19.87 10.63 8.48
N ILE A 442 -19.75 11.40 7.40
CA ILE A 442 -18.49 11.99 6.95
C ILE A 442 -18.61 13.50 6.96
N LEU A 443 -17.74 14.17 7.70
CA LEU A 443 -17.64 15.62 7.80
C LEU A 443 -16.75 16.20 6.69
N TYR A 444 -17.25 17.24 6.05
CA TYR A 444 -16.58 18.04 5.02
C TYR A 444 -16.58 19.50 5.45
N ASP A 445 -15.43 20.18 5.34
CA ASP A 445 -15.38 21.64 5.34
C ASP A 445 -15.75 22.16 3.95
N LEU A 446 -16.58 23.20 3.88
CA LEU A 446 -17.03 23.81 2.62
C LEU A 446 -16.25 25.09 2.28
N VAL A 447 -14.92 25.09 2.52
CA VAL A 447 -14.05 26.25 2.31
C VAL A 447 -14.51 27.42 3.17
N SER A 448 -14.71 27.15 4.45
CA SER A 448 -15.20 28.16 5.38
C SER A 448 -14.11 29.15 5.80
N GLU A 449 -14.50 30.36 6.16
CA GLU A 449 -13.56 31.45 6.49
C GLU A 449 -12.72 31.14 7.75
N SER A 450 -13.34 30.58 8.79
CA SER A 450 -12.67 30.24 10.06
C SER A 450 -12.20 28.78 10.15
N GLY A 451 -12.68 27.93 9.24
CA GLY A 451 -12.39 26.50 9.18
C GLY A 451 -13.21 25.65 10.15
N THR A 452 -13.44 24.39 9.78
CA THR A 452 -14.06 23.37 10.65
C THR A 452 -13.00 22.62 11.46
N TYR A 453 -13.28 22.34 12.74
CA TYR A 453 -12.41 21.59 13.65
C TYR A 453 -13.10 20.30 14.12
N LEU A 454 -12.33 19.22 14.28
CA LEU A 454 -12.77 17.95 14.83
C LEU A 454 -11.84 17.55 15.98
N ASN A 455 -12.37 17.40 17.18
CA ASN A 455 -11.63 17.12 18.42
C ASN A 455 -10.42 18.06 18.60
N GLY A 456 -10.63 19.37 18.39
CA GLY A 456 -9.61 20.42 18.49
C GLY A 456 -8.62 20.49 17.33
N LYS A 457 -8.70 19.62 16.32
CA LYS A 457 -7.81 19.62 15.14
C LYS A 457 -8.53 20.13 13.89
N LYS A 458 -7.91 21.02 13.12
CA LYS A 458 -8.50 21.59 11.89
C LYS A 458 -8.70 20.50 10.82
N VAL A 459 -9.88 20.48 10.21
CA VAL A 459 -10.26 19.52 9.15
C VAL A 459 -9.76 20.04 7.81
N LEU A 460 -8.70 19.41 7.27
CA LEU A 460 -8.11 19.75 5.96
C LEU A 460 -8.59 18.83 4.81
N ARG A 461 -9.17 17.68 5.17
CA ARG A 461 -9.72 16.66 4.26
C ARG A 461 -10.93 16.01 4.93
N PRO A 462 -11.86 15.38 4.18
CA PRO A 462 -13.05 14.78 4.77
C PRO A 462 -12.71 13.75 5.85
N ARG A 463 -13.47 13.73 6.95
CA ARG A 463 -13.24 12.84 8.10
C ARG A 463 -14.49 12.05 8.47
N ILE A 464 -14.32 10.77 8.80
CA ILE A 464 -15.39 9.96 9.39
C ILE A 464 -15.62 10.46 10.82
N LEU A 465 -16.89 10.55 11.21
CA LEU A 465 -17.32 10.87 12.57
C LEU A 465 -17.55 9.59 13.37
N TYR A 466 -17.07 9.59 14.61
CA TYR A 466 -17.29 8.55 15.62
C TYR A 466 -18.16 9.10 16.76
N ASP A 467 -18.84 8.20 17.48
CA ASP A 467 -19.68 8.58 18.62
C ASP A 467 -18.86 9.40 19.64
N PHE A 468 -19.47 10.49 20.12
CA PHE A 468 -18.85 11.52 20.99
C PHE A 468 -17.84 12.48 20.33
N ASP A 469 -17.63 12.44 19.02
CA ASP A 469 -16.76 13.42 18.36
C ASP A 469 -17.26 14.87 18.54
N GLU A 470 -16.33 15.78 18.84
CA GLU A 470 -16.58 17.21 18.99
C GLU A 470 -16.25 17.97 17.70
N ILE A 471 -17.24 18.64 17.13
CA ILE A 471 -17.16 19.43 15.90
C ILE A 471 -17.21 20.92 16.27
N GLY A 472 -16.09 21.61 16.05
CA GLY A 472 -15.97 23.06 16.24
C GLY A 472 -16.23 23.82 14.94
N ILE A 473 -17.14 24.79 14.97
CA ILE A 473 -17.50 25.67 13.85
C ILE A 473 -17.65 27.10 14.39
N GLY A 474 -16.70 27.99 14.08
CA GLY A 474 -16.66 29.33 14.69
C GLY A 474 -16.63 29.24 16.23
N LYS A 475 -17.60 29.86 16.90
CA LYS A 475 -17.81 29.74 18.36
C LYS A 475 -18.74 28.59 18.79
N ALA A 476 -19.30 27.84 17.84
CA ALA A 476 -20.14 26.68 18.14
C ALA A 476 -19.29 25.42 18.39
N LEU A 477 -19.65 24.65 19.40
CA LEU A 477 -19.14 23.30 19.63
C LEU A 477 -20.31 22.31 19.60
N LEU A 478 -20.30 21.39 18.64
CA LEU A 478 -21.32 20.34 18.50
C LEU A 478 -20.74 18.97 18.84
N VAL A 479 -21.49 18.13 19.54
CA VAL A 479 -21.12 16.74 19.82
C VAL A 479 -21.92 15.82 18.92
N PHE A 480 -21.23 14.94 18.19
CA PHE A 480 -21.84 13.90 17.38
C PHE A 480 -22.23 12.71 18.26
N ARG A 481 -23.47 12.23 18.07
CA ARG A 481 -24.01 11.05 18.74
C ARG A 481 -24.51 10.06 17.70
N GLY A 482 -23.85 8.92 17.57
CA GLY A 482 -24.27 7.80 16.73
C GLY A 482 -25.09 6.79 17.54
N LYS A 483 -26.14 6.22 16.96
CA LYS A 483 -26.96 5.15 17.55
C LYS A 483 -27.23 4.03 16.56
#